data_AF-A0A8B5YCQ2-F1
#
_entry.id   AF-A0A8B5YCQ2-F1
#
_cell.length_a   1.000
_cell.length_b   1.000
_cell.length_c   1.000
_cell.angle_alpha   90.00
_cell.angle_beta   90.00
_cell.angle_gamma   90.00
#
_symmetry.space_group_name_H-M   'P 1'
#
loop_
_entity.id
_entity.type
_entity.pdbx_description
1 polymer ?
#
loop_
_entity_poly.entity_id
_entity_poly.type
_entity_poly.pdbx_seq_one_letter_code
_entity_poly.pdbx_strand_id
1 'polypeptide(L)'
;MEEVLLFATVLAPILTALVQLVKKTINMPTNIVPAVSFVLGIALGAVAYPFTDLELVLRLWAGGFAGLAATGLFEIGAKREGTTK
;
A
#
# COMPACT_ATOMS: atom_id res chain seq x y z
N MET A 1 15.54 -6.97 -8.42
CA MET A 1 14.13 -7.40 -8.48
C MET A 1 13.78 -8.30 -7.30
N GLU A 2 14.60 -9.29 -6.97
CA GLU A 2 14.40 -10.15 -5.79
C GLU A 2 14.24 -9.35 -4.49
N GLU A 3 15.17 -8.43 -4.20
CA GLU A 3 15.12 -7.57 -3.00
C GLU A 3 13.86 -6.68 -2.95
N VAL A 4 13.36 -6.22 -4.09
CA VAL A 4 12.13 -5.40 -4.18
C VAL A 4 10.92 -6.22 -3.75
N LEU A 5 10.82 -7.47 -4.21
CA LEU A 5 9.71 -8.36 -3.86
C LEU A 5 9.80 -8.83 -2.40
N LEU A 6 11.01 -9.08 -1.91
CA LEU A 6 11.26 -9.45 -0.52
C LEU A 6 10.88 -8.30 0.41
N PHE A 7 11.32 -7.08 0.10
CA PHE A 7 10.96 -5.88 0.83
C PHE A 7 9.46 -5.58 0.78
N ALA A 8 8.82 -5.73 -0.38
CA ALA A 8 7.37 -5.58 -0.52
C ALA A 8 6.58 -6.59 0.33
N THR A 9 7.06 -7.83 0.44
CA THR A 9 6.46 -8.88 1.28
C THR A 9 6.51 -8.51 2.76
N VAL A 10 7.63 -7.95 3.22
CA VAL A 10 7.79 -7.47 4.60
C VAL A 10 6.89 -6.25 4.88
N LEU A 11 6.74 -5.35 3.91
CA LEU A 11 5.88 -4.17 4.04
C LEU A 11 4.38 -4.48 3.98
N ALA A 12 3.98 -5.54 3.28
CA ALA A 12 2.57 -5.88 3.05
C ALA A 12 1.70 -5.94 4.33
N PRO A 13 2.08 -6.63 5.42
CA PRO A 13 1.28 -6.64 6.65
C PRO A 13 1.20 -5.26 7.32
N ILE A 14 2.27 -4.47 7.27
CA ILE A 14 2.32 -3.11 7.84
C ILE A 14 1.37 -2.20 7.07
N LEU A 15 1.42 -2.25 5.74
CA LEU A 15 0.52 -1.49 4.87
C LEU A 15 -0.93 -1.91 5.05
N THR A 16 -1.19 -3.21 5.16
CA THR A 16 -2.53 -3.73 5.43
C THR A 16 -3.11 -3.14 6.71
N ALA A 17 -2.33 -3.11 7.79
CA ALA A 17 -2.75 -2.52 9.06
C ALA A 17 -3.04 -1.01 8.93
N LEU A 18 -2.20 -0.27 8.21
CA LEU A 18 -2.38 1.18 8.01
C LEU A 18 -3.59 1.50 7.15
N VAL A 19 -3.82 0.74 6.08
CA VAL A 19 -5.02 0.90 5.24
C VAL A 19 -6.27 0.64 6.06
N GLN A 20 -6.29 -0.40 6.89
CA GLN A 20 -7.42 -0.67 7.78
C GLN A 20 -7.64 0.46 8.81
N LEU A 21 -6.57 0.99 9.38
CA LEU A 21 -6.63 2.16 10.27
C LEU A 21 -7.27 3.36 9.57
N VAL A 22 -6.84 3.67 8.35
CA VAL A 22 -7.37 4.79 7.56
C VAL A 22 -8.85 4.59 7.24
N LYS A 23 -9.24 3.39 6.77
CA LYS A 23 -10.65 3.05 6.49
C LYS A 23 -11.55 3.16 7.71
N LYS A 24 -11.04 2.82 8.90
CA LYS A 24 -11.80 2.90 10.16
C LYS A 24 -11.87 4.32 10.72
N THR A 25 -10.87 5.15 10.42
CA THR A 25 -10.81 6.54 10.89
C THR A 25 -11.66 7.45 10.00
N ILE A 26 -11.49 7.37 8.68
CA ILE A 26 -12.07 8.31 7.72
C ILE A 26 -13.15 7.58 6.90
N ASN A 27 -14.33 8.19 6.76
CA ASN A 27 -15.35 7.69 5.85
C ASN A 27 -15.00 8.12 4.42
N MET A 28 -14.78 7.17 3.52
CA MET A 28 -14.40 7.44 2.14
C MET A 28 -15.06 6.47 1.15
N PRO A 29 -15.18 6.84 -0.14
CA PRO A 29 -15.66 5.93 -1.17
C PRO A 29 -14.79 4.68 -1.26
N THR A 30 -15.40 3.50 -1.36
CA THR A 30 -14.64 2.24 -1.44
C THR A 30 -13.73 2.17 -2.67
N ASN A 31 -14.09 2.85 -3.77
CA ASN A 31 -13.30 2.86 -5.01
C ASN A 31 -11.99 3.64 -4.90
N ILE A 32 -11.84 4.56 -3.93
CA ILE A 32 -10.59 5.31 -3.77
C ILE A 32 -9.61 4.62 -2.82
N VAL A 33 -10.05 3.58 -2.10
CA VAL A 33 -9.24 2.84 -1.14
C VAL A 33 -7.96 2.27 -1.78
N PRO A 34 -7.98 1.66 -2.99
CA PRO A 34 -6.76 1.19 -3.65
C PRO A 34 -5.78 2.32 -3.96
N ALA A 35 -6.28 3.48 -4.40
CA ALA A 35 -5.44 4.65 -4.68
C ALA A 35 -4.80 5.20 -3.39
N VAL A 36 -5.57 5.30 -2.30
CA VAL A 36 -5.06 5.68 -0.98
C VAL A 36 -3.98 4.70 -0.52
N SER A 37 -4.21 3.41 -0.67
CA SER A 37 -3.24 2.38 -0.31
C SER A 37 -1.94 2.47 -1.10
N PHE A 38 -2.03 2.74 -2.41
CA PHE A 38 -0.86 2.94 -3.25
C PHE A 38 -0.02 4.14 -2.81
N VAL A 39 -0.68 5.27 -2.50
CA VAL A 39 0.00 6.48 -2.00
C VAL A 39 0.64 6.21 -0.63
N LEU A 40 -0.05 5.51 0.27
CA LEU A 40 0.52 5.09 1.55
C LEU A 40 1.73 4.18 1.37
N GLY A 41 1.67 3.25 0.40
CA GLY A 41 2.77 2.37 0.01
C GLY A 41 4.01 3.14 -0.43
N ILE A 42 3.85 4.09 -1.34
CA ILE A 42 4.93 4.96 -1.82
C ILE A 42 5.52 5.79 -0.68
N ALA A 43 4.67 6.39 0.14
CA ALA A 43 5.11 7.18 1.29
C ALA A 43 5.94 6.34 2.27
N LEU A 44 5.49 5.12 2.56
CA LEU A 44 6.23 4.17 3.40
C LEU A 44 7.57 3.76 2.79
N GLY A 45 7.60 3.46 1.49
CA GLY A 45 8.83 3.17 0.77
C GLY A 45 9.85 4.31 0.85
N ALA A 46 9.38 5.56 0.73
CA ALA A 46 10.24 6.74 0.85
C ALA A 46 10.89 6.86 2.24
N VAL A 47 10.13 6.66 3.31
CA VAL A 47 10.61 6.77 4.70
C VAL A 47 11.35 5.53 5.20
N ALA A 48 11.35 4.43 4.44
CA ALA A 48 12.02 3.19 4.83
C ALA A 48 13.55 3.17 4.62
N TYR A 49 14.16 4.31 4.27
CA TYR A 49 15.62 4.44 4.11
C TYR A 49 16.47 3.95 5.31
N PRO A 50 16.00 3.97 6.58
CA PRO A 50 16.81 3.46 7.69
C PRO A 50 16.88 1.93 7.75
N PHE A 51 16.04 1.23 6.99
CA PHE A 51 15.83 -0.22 7.11
C PHE A 51 16.34 -1.02 5.91
N THR A 52 16.82 -0.35 4.85
CA THR A 52 17.28 -1.01 3.63
C THR A 52 18.22 -0.12 2.83
N ASP A 53 19.17 -0.75 2.15
CA ASP A 53 20.12 -0.10 1.24
C ASP A 53 19.56 0.11 -0.17
N LEU A 54 18.30 -0.28 -0.42
CA LEU A 54 17.65 -0.08 -1.71
C LEU A 54 17.65 1.40 -2.11
N GLU A 55 17.95 1.65 -3.38
CA GLU A 55 17.79 2.97 -3.97
C GLU A 55 16.36 3.49 -3.83
N LEU A 56 16.21 4.81 -3.73
CA LEU A 56 14.91 5.44 -3.53
C LEU A 56 13.86 4.95 -4.53
N VAL A 57 14.20 4.91 -5.83
CA VAL A 57 13.28 4.48 -6.89
C VAL A 57 12.76 3.06 -6.64
N LEU A 58 13.66 2.14 -6.25
CA LEU A 58 13.30 0.74 -5.97
C LEU A 58 12.41 0.63 -4.73
N ARG A 59 12.66 1.45 -3.70
CA ARG A 59 11.82 1.49 -2.50
C ARG A 59 10.42 2.03 -2.77
N LEU A 60 10.30 3.06 -3.61
CA LEU A 60 8.99 3.59 -4.00
C LEU A 60 8.17 2.53 -4.75
N TRP A 61 8.79 1.80 -5.67
CA TRP A 61 8.14 0.69 -6.37
C TRP A 61 7.75 -0.45 -5.43
N ALA A 62 8.66 -0.89 -4.55
CA ALA A 62 8.38 -1.94 -3.57
C ALA A 62 7.20 -1.56 -2.65
N GLY A 63 7.21 -0.32 -2.15
CA GLY A 63 6.12 0.21 -1.33
C GLY A 63 4.80 0.31 -2.09
N GLY A 64 4.83 0.79 -3.33
CA GLY A 64 3.66 0.85 -4.20
C GLY A 64 3.05 -0.53 -4.45
N PHE A 65 3.85 -1.53 -4.78
CA PHE A 65 3.37 -2.91 -4.97
C PHE A 65 2.80 -3.51 -3.68
N ALA A 66 3.47 -3.29 -2.55
CA ALA A 66 2.96 -3.72 -1.24
C ALA A 66 1.63 -3.04 -0.89
N GLY A 67 1.45 -1.76 -1.24
CA GLY A 67 0.21 -1.01 -1.03
C GLY A 67 -0.93 -1.57 -1.88
N LEU A 68 -0.69 -1.83 -3.16
CA LEU A 68 -1.70 -2.46 -4.02
C LEU A 68 -2.05 -3.87 -3.55
N ALA A 69 -1.07 -4.64 -3.06
CA ALA A 69 -1.28 -5.95 -2.46
C ALA A 69 -2.12 -5.87 -1.17
N ALA A 70 -1.94 -4.84 -0.35
CA ALA A 70 -2.65 -4.65 0.92
C ALA A 70 -4.17 -4.42 0.76
N THR A 71 -4.59 -3.76 -0.32
CA THR A 71 -6.03 -3.61 -0.65
C THR A 71 -6.59 -4.79 -1.44
N GLY A 72 -5.77 -5.78 -1.78
CA GLY A 72 -6.11 -6.88 -2.66
C GLY A 72 -6.15 -6.43 -4.12
N LEU A 73 -5.41 -7.12 -5.00
CA LEU A 73 -5.48 -6.88 -6.45
C LEU A 73 -6.92 -6.97 -7.00
N PHE A 74 -7.75 -7.80 -6.37
CA PHE A 74 -9.14 -8.02 -6.76
C PHE A 74 -10.06 -6.81 -6.47
N GLU A 75 -9.67 -5.90 -5.57
CA GLU A 75 -10.43 -4.65 -5.34
C GLU A 75 -10.17 -3.60 -6.43
N ILE A 76 -9.10 -3.73 -7.22
CA ILE A 76 -8.71 -2.75 -8.25
C ILE A 76 -9.63 -2.81 -9.47
N GLY A 77 -10.07 -4.00 -9.87
CA GLY A 77 -10.91 -4.21 -11.06
C GLY A 77 -12.41 -4.20 -10.80
N ALA A 78 -12.84 -4.25 -9.53
CA ALA A 78 -14.25 -4.36 -9.18
C ALA A 78 -14.86 -2.97 -8.91
N LYS A 79 -15.89 -2.59 -9.68
CA LYS A 79 -16.69 -1.40 -9.36
C LYS A 79 -17.47 -1.67 -8.06
N ARG A 80 -17.19 -0.89 -7.01
CA ARG A 80 -17.88 -1.01 -5.72
C ARG A 80 -18.67 0.26 -5.45
N GLU A 81 -19.94 0.10 -5.15
CA GLU A 81 -20.82 1.19 -4.74
C GLU A 81 -20.93 1.13 -3.21
N GLY A 82 -20.51 2.19 -2.52
CA GLY A 82 -20.52 2.24 -1.06
C GLY A 82 -19.41 3.11 -0.45
N THR A 83 -19.48 3.26 0.87
CA THR A 83 -18.50 3.95 1.70
C THR A 83 -17.81 2.96 2.65
N THR A 84 -16.64 3.33 3.18
CA THR A 84 -15.87 2.47 4.10
C THR A 84 -16.55 2.23 5.45
N LYS A 85 -17.59 3.01 5.78
CA LYS A 85 -18.48 2.84 6.93
C LYS A 85 -19.93 2.69 6.47
#